data_AF-A0A9P8I6C3-F1
#
_entry.id   AF-A0A9P8I6C3-F1
#
_cell.length_a   1.000
_cell.length_b   1.000
_cell.length_c   1.000
_cell.angle_alpha   90.00
_cell.angle_beta   90.00
_cell.angle_gamma   90.00
#
_symmetry.space_group_name_H-M   'P 1'
#
loop_
_entity.id
_entity.type
_entity.pdbx_description
1 polymer ?
#
loop_
_entity_poly.entity_id
_entity_poly.type
_entity_poly.pdbx_seq_one_letter_code
_entity_poly.pdbx_strand_id
1 'polypeptide(L)'
;MGYGSAFLRFWWDKTTRDTFLDCLPKDDLVNFRRACHDFSVRGAPVLFRDVQVTFRMGTFTRPARMAALERIGHHIRTLTFKMEHTSETFLPPLLDPVTGEERVYVYEPSVNNPSPISRHKRPKYGSWEMSDMLIKQYNPLFHAATNIPAFIRAFKAMRDIEHLKISCPGQEPAQRYRRCSVDYALISLRIAVERAPLTNLTTLSLLPIHPAGVFYLRAMPGFGTLPNSAKRWGQIKKLAIHMDGWSFESRNGATDHLRFLHDFLAGFSANLERLFFRWKGVKGPCPFTLDSEPIFRTDRREKPKRTRFKRLKQMELKNSVLDASQIDSFIRRHRRTLREFDFSEASLRSGTWDDALAYLSRMSGSDNWKKNQVIEVPTTPISDGRPMGEELYFGSPQHMKEFLRNSVYVK
;
A
#
# COMPACT_ATOMS: atom_id res chain seq x y z
N MET A 1 -31.19 -19.56 42.22
CA MET A 1 -31.10 -18.37 41.33
C MET A 1 -30.09 -18.70 40.25
N GLY A 2 -30.57 -18.97 39.02
CA GLY A 2 -29.86 -19.78 38.04
C GLY A 2 -28.87 -19.03 37.14
N TYR A 3 -27.86 -19.75 36.67
CA TYR A 3 -26.81 -19.33 35.72
C TYR A 3 -27.33 -18.56 34.50
N GLY A 4 -28.59 -18.76 34.09
CA GLY A 4 -29.24 -17.99 33.03
C GLY A 4 -29.30 -16.48 33.29
N SER A 5 -29.44 -16.02 34.55
CA SER A 5 -29.45 -14.57 34.83
C SER A 5 -28.05 -13.96 34.77
N ALA A 6 -27.00 -14.72 35.11
CA ALA A 6 -25.63 -14.25 35.09
C ALA A 6 -25.09 -14.15 33.65
N PHE A 7 -25.33 -15.17 32.83
CA PHE A 7 -24.95 -15.14 31.41
C PHE A 7 -25.64 -14.00 30.66
N LEU A 8 -26.95 -13.82 30.86
CA LEU A 8 -27.68 -12.75 30.18
C LEU A 8 -27.20 -11.35 30.60
N ARG A 9 -26.88 -11.15 31.89
CA ARG A 9 -26.26 -9.90 32.37
C ARG A 9 -24.90 -9.65 31.71
N PHE A 10 -24.05 -10.67 31.65
CA PHE A 10 -22.76 -10.62 30.94
C PHE A 10 -22.94 -10.28 29.45
N TRP A 11 -23.88 -10.94 28.78
CA TRP A 11 -24.07 -10.85 27.33
C TRP A 11 -24.73 -9.54 26.88
N TRP A 12 -25.63 -9.01 27.70
CA TRP A 12 -26.29 -7.74 27.44
C TRP A 12 -25.42 -6.53 27.79
N ASP A 13 -24.44 -6.68 28.67
CA ASP A 13 -23.42 -5.65 28.85
C ASP A 13 -22.54 -5.54 27.59
N LYS A 14 -22.63 -4.39 26.92
CA LYS A 14 -21.93 -4.14 25.64
C LYS A 14 -20.42 -4.26 25.81
N THR A 15 -19.87 -3.65 26.86
CA THR A 15 -18.42 -3.59 27.09
C THR A 15 -17.86 -4.98 27.32
N THR A 16 -18.50 -5.74 28.22
CA THR A 16 -18.08 -7.10 28.57
C THR A 16 -18.20 -8.03 27.37
N ARG A 17 -19.33 -7.97 26.65
CA ARG A 17 -19.53 -8.76 25.43
C ARG A 17 -18.49 -8.46 24.37
N ASP A 18 -18.29 -7.19 24.01
CA ASP A 18 -17.41 -6.81 22.92
C ASP A 18 -15.95 -7.17 23.27
N THR A 19 -15.55 -7.01 24.54
CA THR A 19 -14.25 -7.46 25.06
C THR A 19 -14.09 -8.98 24.96
N PHE A 20 -15.11 -9.74 25.36
CA PHE A 20 -15.10 -11.20 25.22
C PHE A 20 -14.94 -11.64 23.76
N LEU A 21 -15.73 -11.05 22.85
CA LEU A 21 -15.66 -11.36 21.43
C LEU A 21 -14.28 -11.03 20.82
N ASP A 22 -13.66 -9.91 21.21
CA ASP A 22 -12.31 -9.53 20.77
C ASP A 22 -11.20 -10.47 21.27
N CYS A 23 -11.45 -11.19 22.38
CA CYS A 23 -10.53 -12.18 22.92
C CYS A 23 -10.68 -13.57 22.28
N LEU A 24 -11.78 -13.86 21.59
CA LEU A 24 -12.02 -15.18 21.01
C LEU A 24 -11.12 -15.43 19.77
N PRO A 25 -10.53 -16.62 19.64
CA PRO A 25 -9.94 -17.09 18.40
C PRO A 25 -10.93 -17.04 17.23
N LYS A 26 -10.42 -16.90 16.00
CA LYS A 26 -11.28 -16.84 14.80
C LYS A 26 -12.12 -18.10 14.62
N ASP A 27 -11.57 -19.28 14.89
CA ASP A 27 -12.29 -20.54 14.76
C ASP A 27 -13.44 -20.66 15.76
N ASP A 28 -13.22 -20.19 16.99
CA ASP A 28 -14.26 -20.11 18.01
C ASP A 28 -15.33 -19.08 17.64
N LEU A 29 -14.96 -17.92 17.08
CA LEU A 29 -15.93 -16.95 16.56
C LEU A 29 -16.79 -17.53 15.42
N VAL A 30 -16.26 -18.41 14.59
CA VAL A 30 -17.04 -19.10 13.56
C VAL A 30 -18.06 -20.04 14.18
N ASN A 31 -17.65 -20.85 15.16
CA ASN A 31 -18.55 -21.76 15.88
C ASN A 31 -19.60 -21.01 16.71
N PHE A 32 -19.17 -19.95 17.39
CA PHE A 32 -20.01 -19.04 18.16
C PHE A 32 -21.16 -18.50 17.33
N ARG A 33 -20.87 -18.02 16.11
CA ARG A 33 -21.88 -17.49 15.19
C ARG A 33 -22.86 -18.54 14.68
N ARG A 34 -22.53 -19.82 14.74
CA ARG A 34 -23.42 -20.92 14.33
C ARG A 34 -24.40 -21.32 15.43
N ALA A 35 -24.15 -20.95 16.68
CA ALA A 35 -24.97 -21.40 17.80
C ALA A 35 -26.38 -20.78 17.81
N CYS A 36 -26.50 -19.47 17.52
CA CYS A 36 -27.81 -18.80 17.42
C CYS A 36 -27.76 -17.51 16.60
N HIS A 37 -28.93 -16.96 16.27
CA HIS A 37 -29.05 -15.73 15.48
C HIS A 37 -28.36 -14.52 16.14
N ASP A 38 -28.58 -14.30 17.43
CA ASP A 38 -28.00 -13.15 18.14
C ASP A 38 -26.46 -13.21 18.14
N PHE A 39 -25.88 -14.40 18.35
CA PHE A 39 -24.44 -14.61 18.29
C PHE A 39 -23.91 -14.42 16.86
N SER A 40 -24.65 -14.87 15.85
CA SER A 40 -24.31 -14.64 14.44
C SER A 40 -24.19 -13.16 14.11
N VAL A 41 -25.16 -12.34 14.55
CA VAL A 41 -25.19 -10.90 14.31
C VAL A 41 -24.11 -10.18 15.09
N ARG A 42 -23.95 -10.47 16.39
CA ARG A 42 -23.00 -9.76 17.26
C ARG A 42 -21.54 -10.19 17.05
N GLY A 43 -21.30 -11.42 16.64
CA GLY A 43 -19.94 -11.91 16.32
C GLY A 43 -19.44 -11.52 14.92
N ALA A 44 -20.33 -11.14 14.00
CA ALA A 44 -19.94 -10.80 12.62
C ALA A 44 -18.96 -9.61 12.51
N PRO A 45 -19.15 -8.49 13.24
CA PRO A 45 -18.23 -7.36 13.20
C PRO A 45 -16.80 -7.73 13.58
N VAL A 46 -16.62 -8.58 14.60
CA VAL A 46 -15.29 -8.99 15.07
C VAL A 46 -14.66 -9.99 14.12
N LEU A 47 -15.41 -11.01 13.68
CA LEU A 47 -14.90 -12.05 12.78
C LEU A 47 -14.44 -11.49 11.43
N PHE A 48 -15.20 -10.54 10.87
CA PHE A 48 -14.95 -10.00 9.53
C PHE A 48 -14.21 -8.66 9.52
N ARG A 49 -13.72 -8.18 10.67
CA ARG A 49 -12.97 -6.92 10.78
C ARG A 49 -11.76 -6.89 9.84
N ASP A 50 -11.03 -8.00 9.76
CA ASP A 50 -9.78 -8.14 9.02
C ASP A 50 -9.89 -9.23 7.95
N VAL A 51 -9.94 -8.84 6.68
CA VAL A 51 -10.11 -9.73 5.53
C VAL A 51 -8.91 -9.67 4.60
N GLN A 52 -8.43 -10.83 4.18
CA GLN A 52 -7.41 -10.98 3.15
C GLN A 52 -8.04 -11.56 1.87
N VAL A 53 -7.75 -10.94 0.74
CA VAL A 53 -8.17 -11.36 -0.59
C VAL A 53 -6.92 -11.58 -1.45
N THR A 54 -6.72 -12.82 -1.88
CA THR A 54 -5.76 -13.14 -2.93
C THR A 54 -6.46 -13.07 -4.29
N PHE A 55 -6.04 -12.13 -5.13
CA PHE A 55 -6.68 -11.88 -6.42
C PHE A 55 -6.37 -12.99 -7.43
N ARG A 56 -7.44 -13.46 -8.07
CA ARG A 56 -7.52 -14.50 -9.11
C ARG A 56 -8.70 -14.18 -10.03
N MET A 57 -8.79 -14.86 -11.18
CA MET A 57 -9.82 -14.66 -12.23
C MET A 57 -11.26 -14.46 -11.72
N GLY A 58 -11.67 -15.21 -10.69
CA GLY A 58 -13.04 -15.22 -10.16
C GLY A 58 -13.27 -14.36 -8.91
N THR A 59 -12.31 -13.54 -8.51
CA THR A 59 -12.31 -12.94 -7.15
C THR A 59 -13.49 -12.03 -6.90
N PHE A 60 -13.80 -11.14 -7.83
CA PHE A 60 -14.90 -10.17 -7.73
C PHE A 60 -16.06 -10.45 -8.71
N THR A 61 -16.08 -11.65 -9.31
CA THR A 61 -17.10 -12.05 -10.30
C THR A 61 -17.89 -13.27 -9.88
N ARG A 62 -17.35 -14.15 -9.00
CA ARG A 62 -18.07 -15.32 -8.48
C ARG A 62 -19.32 -14.87 -7.69
N PRO A 63 -20.55 -15.24 -8.11
CA PRO A 63 -21.78 -14.76 -7.47
C PRO A 63 -21.85 -15.03 -5.97
N ALA A 64 -21.49 -16.23 -5.53
CA ALA A 64 -21.50 -16.60 -4.11
C ALA A 64 -20.54 -15.73 -3.26
N ARG A 65 -19.36 -15.38 -3.80
CA ARG A 65 -18.40 -14.49 -3.12
C ARG A 65 -18.94 -13.07 -3.03
N MET A 66 -19.54 -12.57 -4.11
CA MET A 66 -20.11 -11.23 -4.14
C MET A 66 -21.33 -11.10 -3.22
N ALA A 67 -22.22 -12.09 -3.19
CA ALA A 67 -23.35 -12.11 -2.26
C ALA A 67 -22.88 -12.17 -0.79
N ALA A 68 -21.83 -12.96 -0.50
CA ALA A 68 -21.23 -12.96 0.82
C ALA A 68 -20.64 -11.59 1.18
N LEU A 69 -19.92 -10.96 0.25
CA LEU A 69 -19.32 -9.65 0.45
C LEU A 69 -20.37 -8.55 0.62
N GLU A 70 -21.47 -8.57 -0.12
CA GLU A 70 -22.58 -7.63 0.04
C GLU A 70 -23.25 -7.75 1.41
N ARG A 71 -23.30 -8.97 1.98
CA ARG A 71 -23.84 -9.22 3.32
C ARG A 71 -22.92 -8.76 4.45
N ILE A 72 -21.60 -8.96 4.31
CA ILE A 72 -20.63 -8.79 5.43
C ILE A 72 -19.62 -7.67 5.23
N GLY A 73 -19.54 -7.08 4.03
CA GLY A 73 -18.45 -6.18 3.64
C GLY A 73 -18.40 -4.88 4.45
N HIS A 74 -19.54 -4.43 4.97
CA HIS A 74 -19.62 -3.25 5.86
C HIS A 74 -19.00 -3.49 7.25
N HIS A 75 -18.65 -4.72 7.60
CA HIS A 75 -17.86 -5.02 8.80
C HIS A 75 -16.35 -4.94 8.58
N ILE A 76 -15.90 -4.92 7.31
CA ILE A 76 -14.48 -4.97 6.97
C ILE A 76 -13.85 -3.60 7.25
N ARG A 77 -12.90 -3.57 8.19
CA ARG A 77 -12.10 -2.39 8.54
C ARG A 77 -10.71 -2.46 7.91
N THR A 78 -10.11 -3.65 7.87
CA THR A 78 -8.82 -3.88 7.20
C THR A 78 -9.01 -4.82 6.03
N LEU A 79 -8.66 -4.36 4.84
CA LEU A 79 -8.59 -5.19 3.63
C LEU A 79 -7.13 -5.41 3.23
N THR A 80 -6.72 -6.66 3.10
CA THR A 80 -5.43 -7.03 2.50
C THR A 80 -5.65 -7.60 1.11
N PHE A 81 -5.35 -6.82 0.08
CA PHE A 81 -5.32 -7.24 -1.32
C PHE A 81 -3.94 -7.81 -1.66
N LYS A 82 -3.87 -9.09 -2.05
CA LYS A 82 -2.64 -9.76 -2.47
C LYS A 82 -2.74 -10.19 -3.93
N MET A 83 -1.71 -9.88 -4.71
CA MET A 83 -1.55 -10.40 -6.05
C MET A 83 -0.06 -10.58 -6.34
N GLU A 84 0.39 -11.82 -6.27
CA GLU A 84 1.81 -12.17 -6.48
C GLU A 84 2.15 -12.15 -7.97
N HIS A 85 3.35 -11.71 -8.29
CA HIS A 85 3.90 -11.87 -9.64
C HIS A 85 4.30 -13.33 -9.80
N THR A 86 3.70 -13.98 -10.79
CA THR A 86 3.96 -15.36 -11.19
C THR A 86 4.07 -15.43 -12.71
N SER A 87 4.43 -16.59 -13.25
CA SER A 87 4.40 -16.84 -14.71
C SER A 87 3.04 -16.54 -15.33
N GLU A 88 1.93 -16.77 -14.61
CA GLU A 88 0.57 -16.44 -15.06
C GLU A 88 0.29 -14.93 -15.09
N THR A 89 1.04 -14.11 -14.36
CA THR A 89 0.85 -12.65 -14.42
C THR A 89 1.59 -12.00 -15.57
N PHE A 90 2.59 -12.68 -16.13
CA PHE A 90 3.36 -12.21 -17.28
C PHE A 90 2.44 -12.09 -18.52
N LEU A 91 2.64 -11.02 -19.28
CA LEU A 91 1.94 -10.78 -20.53
C LEU A 91 2.96 -10.85 -21.66
N PRO A 92 2.85 -11.81 -22.58
CA PRO A 92 3.72 -11.85 -23.74
C PRO A 92 3.48 -10.64 -24.65
N PRO A 93 4.44 -10.31 -25.54
CA PRO A 93 4.19 -9.38 -26.64
C PRO A 93 2.93 -9.81 -27.40
N LEU A 94 2.08 -8.84 -27.73
CA LEU A 94 0.86 -9.10 -28.49
C LEU A 94 1.24 -9.16 -29.97
N LEU A 95 0.91 -10.24 -30.66
CA LEU A 95 1.33 -10.44 -32.06
C LEU A 95 0.13 -10.41 -33.00
N ASP A 96 0.26 -9.79 -34.15
CA ASP A 96 -0.73 -9.91 -35.23
C ASP A 96 -0.73 -11.36 -35.75
N PRO A 97 -1.87 -12.06 -35.76
CA PRO A 97 -1.91 -13.46 -36.15
C PRO A 97 -1.65 -13.69 -37.64
N VAL A 98 -1.77 -12.66 -38.49
CA VAL A 98 -1.55 -12.76 -39.94
C VAL A 98 -0.13 -12.31 -40.28
N THR A 99 0.28 -11.14 -39.79
CA THR A 99 1.60 -10.56 -40.16
C THR A 99 2.74 -11.02 -39.25
N GLY A 100 2.43 -11.53 -38.05
CA GLY A 100 3.43 -11.87 -37.03
C GLY A 100 4.06 -10.66 -36.33
N GLU A 101 3.66 -9.43 -36.69
CA GLU A 101 4.22 -8.21 -36.13
C GLU A 101 3.72 -7.92 -34.71
N GLU A 102 4.55 -7.29 -33.88
CA GLU A 102 4.15 -6.86 -32.54
C GLU A 102 3.15 -5.69 -32.61
N ARG A 103 2.03 -5.84 -31.90
CA ARG A 103 0.99 -4.82 -31.76
C ARG A 103 1.06 -4.17 -30.39
N VAL A 104 1.14 -2.85 -30.39
CA VAL A 104 1.10 -2.07 -29.15
C VAL A 104 -0.33 -1.93 -28.66
N TYR A 105 -0.60 -2.40 -27.45
CA TYR A 105 -1.87 -2.20 -26.78
C TYR A 105 -1.82 -0.97 -25.84
N VAL A 106 -2.55 0.07 -26.22
CA VAL A 106 -2.77 1.26 -25.38
C VAL A 106 -4.02 1.02 -24.53
N TYR A 107 -3.83 0.86 -23.22
CA TYR A 107 -4.93 0.60 -22.31
C TYR A 107 -5.71 1.85 -21.96
N GLU A 108 -7.00 1.83 -22.27
CA GLU A 108 -7.98 2.82 -21.83
C GLU A 108 -8.95 2.20 -20.81
N PRO A 109 -8.88 2.58 -19.54
CA PRO A 109 -9.76 2.04 -18.50
C PRO A 109 -11.25 2.35 -18.75
N SER A 110 -12.05 1.32 -19.03
CA SER A 110 -13.50 1.45 -19.14
C SER A 110 -14.21 1.14 -17.82
N VAL A 111 -14.98 2.10 -17.34
CA VAL A 111 -15.73 2.01 -16.07
C VAL A 111 -17.19 1.61 -16.26
N ASN A 112 -17.68 1.66 -17.50
CA ASN A 112 -19.04 1.29 -17.84
C ASN A 112 -19.07 -0.20 -18.16
N ASN A 113 -20.06 -0.90 -17.61
CA ASN A 113 -20.34 -2.25 -18.07
C ASN A 113 -20.98 -2.14 -19.45
N PRO A 114 -20.46 -2.78 -20.52
CA PRO A 114 -21.19 -2.83 -21.78
C PRO A 114 -22.54 -3.50 -21.50
N SER A 115 -23.62 -2.72 -21.60
CA SER A 115 -24.97 -3.23 -21.38
C SER A 115 -25.28 -4.29 -22.45
N PRO A 116 -25.77 -5.48 -22.08
CA PRO A 116 -26.20 -6.48 -23.06
C PRO A 116 -27.41 -6.02 -23.89
N ILE A 117 -28.08 -4.92 -23.50
CA ILE A 117 -29.33 -4.42 -24.10
C ILE A 117 -29.09 -3.30 -25.13
N SER A 118 -27.90 -2.68 -25.17
CA SER A 118 -27.64 -1.61 -26.14
C SER A 118 -27.26 -2.20 -27.51
N ARG A 119 -27.98 -1.79 -28.56
CA ARG A 119 -27.77 -2.21 -29.97
C ARG A 119 -26.38 -1.86 -30.55
N HIS A 120 -25.52 -1.21 -29.77
CA HIS A 120 -24.14 -0.92 -30.11
C HIS A 120 -23.20 -1.55 -29.06
N LYS A 121 -22.91 -2.84 -29.21
CA LYS A 121 -21.84 -3.48 -28.43
C LYS A 121 -20.53 -2.73 -28.73
N ARG A 122 -20.04 -1.94 -27.79
CA ARG A 122 -18.70 -1.35 -27.90
C ARG A 122 -17.66 -2.40 -27.48
N PRO A 123 -16.57 -2.58 -28.24
CA PRO A 123 -15.48 -3.45 -27.84
C PRO A 123 -14.89 -3.01 -26.50
N LYS A 124 -14.50 -3.96 -25.65
CA LYS A 124 -13.96 -3.69 -24.30
C LYS A 124 -12.59 -3.00 -24.37
N TYR A 125 -11.81 -3.31 -25.40
CA TYR A 125 -10.40 -2.93 -25.51
C TYR A 125 -10.14 -2.00 -26.71
N GLY A 126 -11.05 -1.03 -26.92
CA GLY A 126 -10.91 0.00 -27.96
C GLY A 126 -11.48 -0.42 -29.31
N SER A 127 -10.90 -1.42 -29.97
CA SER A 127 -11.39 -1.96 -31.25
C SER A 127 -11.78 -3.44 -31.14
N TRP A 128 -12.54 -3.95 -32.11
CA TRP A 128 -12.93 -5.36 -32.14
C TRP A 128 -11.74 -6.27 -32.41
N GLU A 129 -10.84 -5.86 -33.31
CA GLU A 129 -9.60 -6.56 -33.64
C GLU A 129 -8.70 -6.68 -32.40
N MET A 130 -8.48 -5.56 -31.70
CA MET A 130 -7.69 -5.55 -30.47
C MET A 130 -8.35 -6.40 -29.38
N SER A 131 -9.68 -6.35 -29.28
CA SER A 131 -10.39 -7.15 -28.28
C SER A 131 -10.26 -8.65 -28.56
N ASP A 132 -10.41 -9.06 -29.81
CA ASP A 132 -10.27 -10.45 -30.24
C ASP A 132 -8.83 -10.96 -30.02
N MET A 133 -7.82 -10.16 -30.39
CA MET A 133 -6.41 -10.49 -30.15
C MET A 133 -6.10 -10.71 -28.67
N LEU A 134 -6.51 -9.77 -27.81
CA LEU A 134 -6.28 -9.87 -26.37
C LEU A 134 -7.01 -11.08 -25.76
N ILE A 135 -8.23 -11.37 -26.21
CA ILE A 135 -9.01 -12.53 -25.73
C ILE A 135 -8.35 -13.86 -26.11
N LYS A 136 -7.76 -13.92 -27.31
CA LYS A 136 -7.10 -15.14 -27.80
C LYS A 136 -5.72 -15.36 -27.20
N GLN A 137 -4.94 -14.29 -27.00
CA GLN A 137 -3.52 -14.40 -26.63
C GLN A 137 -3.25 -14.20 -25.14
N TYR A 138 -4.04 -13.37 -24.45
CA TYR A 138 -3.83 -13.13 -23.02
C TYR A 138 -4.69 -14.05 -22.18
N ASN A 139 -4.12 -14.43 -21.04
CA ASN A 139 -4.81 -15.34 -20.14
C ASN A 139 -6.03 -14.66 -19.48
N PRO A 140 -6.96 -15.46 -18.93
CA PRO A 140 -8.15 -14.89 -18.29
C PRO A 140 -7.87 -14.03 -17.06
N LEU A 141 -6.70 -14.15 -16.41
CA LEU A 141 -6.33 -13.31 -15.27
C LEU A 141 -6.20 -11.85 -15.69
N PHE A 142 -5.65 -11.56 -16.88
CA PHE A 142 -5.65 -10.23 -17.47
C PHE A 142 -7.07 -9.66 -17.66
N HIS A 143 -8.00 -10.47 -18.17
CA HIS A 143 -9.38 -10.01 -18.37
C HIS A 143 -10.11 -9.71 -17.05
N ALA A 144 -9.80 -10.48 -16.00
CA ALA A 144 -10.27 -10.21 -14.65
C ALA A 144 -9.63 -8.94 -14.07
N ALA A 145 -8.32 -8.76 -14.24
CA ALA A 145 -7.57 -7.59 -13.80
C ALA A 145 -8.08 -6.30 -14.45
N THR A 146 -8.57 -6.37 -15.70
CA THR A 146 -9.17 -5.25 -16.44
C THR A 146 -10.70 -5.14 -16.28
N ASN A 147 -11.33 -5.96 -15.41
CA ASN A 147 -12.76 -5.88 -15.13
C ASN A 147 -13.05 -4.85 -14.03
N ILE A 148 -12.87 -3.57 -14.36
CA ILE A 148 -13.05 -2.45 -13.43
C ILE A 148 -14.44 -2.44 -12.77
N PRO A 149 -15.57 -2.70 -13.47
CA PRO A 149 -16.89 -2.76 -12.84
C PRO A 149 -16.97 -3.77 -11.68
N ALA A 150 -16.31 -4.93 -11.79
CA ALA A 150 -16.27 -5.92 -10.73
C ALA A 150 -15.52 -5.43 -9.49
N PHE A 151 -14.37 -4.76 -9.67
CA PHE A 151 -13.65 -4.12 -8.57
C PHE A 151 -14.50 -3.03 -7.91
N ILE A 152 -15.15 -2.15 -8.69
CA ILE A 152 -16.02 -1.10 -8.15
C ILE A 152 -17.15 -1.71 -7.31
N ARG A 153 -17.82 -2.76 -7.82
CA ARG A 153 -18.89 -3.45 -7.08
C ARG A 153 -18.38 -4.01 -5.75
N ALA A 154 -17.22 -4.66 -5.75
CA ALA A 154 -16.63 -5.21 -4.53
C ALA A 154 -16.29 -4.11 -3.51
N PHE A 155 -15.65 -3.02 -3.94
CA PHE A 155 -15.29 -1.92 -3.04
C PHE A 155 -16.50 -1.13 -2.54
N LYS A 156 -17.60 -1.06 -3.30
CA LYS A 156 -18.88 -0.51 -2.81
C LYS A 156 -19.49 -1.34 -1.69
N ALA A 157 -19.30 -2.67 -1.70
CA ALA A 157 -19.75 -3.55 -0.61
C ALA A 157 -18.88 -3.40 0.66
N MET A 158 -17.63 -2.93 0.52
CA MET A 158 -16.67 -2.74 1.62
C MET A 158 -16.47 -1.27 1.96
N ARG A 159 -17.57 -0.53 2.18
CA ARG A 159 -17.53 0.93 2.34
C ARG A 159 -16.80 1.43 3.59
N ASP A 160 -16.68 0.55 4.60
CA ASP A 160 -16.21 0.87 5.94
C ASP A 160 -14.71 0.59 6.14
N ILE A 161 -13.98 0.30 5.05
CA ILE A 161 -12.52 0.11 5.10
C ILE A 161 -11.83 1.36 5.66
N GLU A 162 -11.00 1.14 6.67
CA GLU A 162 -10.12 2.11 7.30
C GLU A 162 -8.66 1.93 6.89
N HIS A 163 -8.26 0.68 6.64
CA HIS A 163 -6.92 0.28 6.26
C HIS A 163 -6.92 -0.59 5.01
N LEU A 164 -6.36 -0.07 3.92
CA LEU A 164 -6.06 -0.85 2.71
C LEU A 164 -4.59 -1.29 2.72
N LYS A 165 -4.35 -2.60 2.70
CA LYS A 165 -3.04 -3.22 2.51
C LYS A 165 -2.97 -3.82 1.11
N ILE A 166 -1.93 -3.52 0.36
CA ILE A 166 -1.67 -4.02 -0.99
C ILE A 166 -0.33 -4.76 -0.96
N SER A 167 -0.30 -5.98 -1.48
CA SER A 167 0.88 -6.83 -1.49
C SER A 167 1.07 -7.44 -2.88
N CYS A 168 2.18 -7.10 -3.54
CA CYS A 168 2.54 -7.60 -4.86
C CYS A 168 4.00 -8.11 -4.88
N PRO A 169 4.31 -9.21 -4.17
CA PRO A 169 5.66 -9.76 -4.14
C PRO A 169 6.03 -10.47 -5.44
N GLY A 170 7.33 -10.69 -5.63
CA GLY A 170 7.85 -11.66 -6.61
C GLY A 170 8.12 -11.10 -8.00
N GLN A 171 8.13 -9.78 -8.21
CA GLN A 171 8.46 -9.25 -9.54
C GLN A 171 9.94 -9.50 -9.86
N GLU A 172 10.19 -10.25 -10.93
CA GLU A 172 11.53 -10.44 -11.46
C GLU A 172 12.14 -9.11 -11.95
N PRO A 173 13.41 -8.80 -11.62
CA PRO A 173 14.08 -7.56 -12.03
C PRO A 173 14.00 -7.27 -13.54
N ALA A 174 14.07 -8.30 -14.38
CA ALA A 174 14.00 -8.20 -15.83
C ALA A 174 12.62 -7.74 -16.35
N GLN A 175 11.57 -7.86 -15.53
CA GLN A 175 10.19 -7.54 -15.91
C GLN A 175 9.73 -6.15 -15.44
N ARG A 176 10.58 -5.38 -14.74
CA ARG A 176 10.20 -4.11 -14.10
C ARG A 176 9.62 -3.05 -15.03
N TYR A 177 10.04 -3.04 -16.29
CA TYR A 177 9.56 -2.09 -17.31
C TYR A 177 8.52 -2.70 -18.26
N ARG A 178 8.10 -3.95 -18.02
CA ARG A 178 7.06 -4.61 -18.79
C ARG A 178 5.76 -4.60 -18.00
N ARG A 179 4.66 -4.30 -18.68
CA ARG A 179 3.36 -4.31 -18.05
C ARG A 179 2.89 -5.74 -17.85
N CYS A 180 2.36 -6.06 -16.67
CA CYS A 180 1.84 -7.38 -16.35
C CYS A 180 0.40 -7.31 -15.83
N SER A 181 -0.24 -8.46 -15.61
CA SER A 181 -1.61 -8.51 -15.06
C SER A 181 -1.74 -7.85 -13.68
N VAL A 182 -0.65 -7.84 -12.88
CA VAL A 182 -0.63 -7.15 -11.57
C VAL A 182 -0.82 -5.65 -11.77
N ASP A 183 -0.14 -5.05 -12.74
CA ASP A 183 -0.25 -3.62 -13.03
C ASP A 183 -1.68 -3.23 -13.43
N TYR A 184 -2.32 -4.02 -14.29
CA TYR A 184 -3.71 -3.82 -14.66
C TYR A 184 -4.67 -3.93 -13.47
N ALA A 185 -4.42 -4.88 -12.56
CA ALA A 185 -5.21 -5.03 -11.34
C ALA A 185 -5.00 -3.84 -10.39
N LEU A 186 -3.79 -3.29 -10.29
CA LEU A 186 -3.52 -2.07 -9.51
C LEU A 186 -4.25 -0.84 -10.09
N ILE A 187 -4.32 -0.70 -11.42
CA ILE A 187 -5.12 0.36 -12.06
C ILE A 187 -6.61 0.18 -11.70
N SER A 188 -7.15 -1.03 -11.82
CA SER A 188 -8.55 -1.32 -11.49
C SER A 188 -8.86 -1.10 -10.01
N LEU A 189 -7.93 -1.49 -9.13
CA LEU A 189 -7.99 -1.25 -7.69
C LEU A 189 -8.01 0.25 -7.38
N ARG A 190 -7.12 1.03 -8.02
CA ARG A 190 -7.09 2.49 -7.88
C ARG A 190 -8.45 3.09 -8.23
N ILE A 191 -8.98 2.73 -9.41
CA ILE A 191 -10.27 3.23 -9.86
C ILE A 191 -11.38 2.84 -8.88
N ALA A 192 -11.38 1.60 -8.37
CA ALA A 192 -12.39 1.16 -7.42
C ALA A 192 -12.37 1.94 -6.10
N VAL A 193 -11.17 2.25 -5.57
CA VAL A 193 -11.01 3.12 -4.39
C VAL A 193 -11.58 4.51 -4.64
N GLU A 194 -11.30 5.08 -5.82
CA GLU A 194 -11.79 6.41 -6.20
C GLU A 194 -13.31 6.47 -6.43
N ARG A 195 -13.91 5.35 -6.86
CA ARG A 195 -15.36 5.24 -7.16
C ARG A 195 -16.20 4.77 -5.98
N ALA A 196 -15.60 4.14 -4.98
CA ALA A 196 -16.29 3.69 -3.79
C ALA A 196 -16.37 4.80 -2.72
N PRO A 197 -17.43 4.81 -1.89
CA PRO A 197 -17.60 5.81 -0.83
C PRO A 197 -16.76 5.46 0.41
N LEU A 198 -15.43 5.29 0.24
CA LEU A 198 -14.52 4.92 1.33
C LEU A 198 -14.13 6.14 2.17
N THR A 199 -15.07 6.70 2.93
CA THR A 199 -14.82 7.92 3.74
C THR A 199 -13.92 7.68 4.94
N ASN A 200 -13.80 6.43 5.39
CA ASN A 200 -13.03 6.07 6.57
C ASN A 200 -11.60 5.61 6.26
N LEU A 201 -11.25 5.47 4.98
CA LEU A 201 -9.94 4.96 4.54
C LEU A 201 -8.84 5.97 4.87
N THR A 202 -8.13 5.77 5.98
CA THR A 202 -7.09 6.68 6.49
C THR A 202 -5.70 6.06 6.49
N THR A 203 -5.59 4.74 6.31
CA THR A 203 -4.32 4.01 6.31
C THR A 203 -4.12 3.26 5.00
N LEU A 204 -2.95 3.45 4.39
CA LEU A 204 -2.50 2.72 3.20
C LEU A 204 -1.18 2.00 3.51
N SER A 205 -1.08 0.73 3.15
CA SER A 205 0.17 -0.01 3.24
C SER A 205 0.47 -0.78 1.96
N LEU A 206 1.69 -0.63 1.44
CA LEU A 206 2.18 -1.30 0.23
C LEU A 206 3.31 -2.27 0.64
N LEU A 207 2.98 -3.54 0.89
CA LEU A 207 3.83 -4.49 1.64
C LEU A 207 3.85 -5.91 1.02
N PRO A 208 4.86 -6.28 0.21
CA PRO A 208 5.74 -5.40 -0.56
C PRO A 208 5.05 -4.88 -1.83
N ILE A 209 5.71 -3.95 -2.52
CA ILE A 209 5.28 -3.45 -3.83
C ILE A 209 6.49 -3.30 -4.76
N HIS A 210 6.30 -3.64 -6.02
CA HIS A 210 7.29 -3.37 -7.06
C HIS A 210 7.30 -1.88 -7.47
N PRO A 211 8.39 -1.36 -8.05
CA PRO A 211 8.57 0.08 -8.26
C PRO A 211 7.52 0.72 -9.18
N ALA A 212 7.11 0.02 -10.24
CA ALA A 212 6.07 0.51 -11.13
C ALA A 212 4.67 0.51 -10.47
N GLY A 213 4.45 -0.25 -9.40
CA GLY A 213 3.14 -0.35 -8.74
C GLY A 213 2.61 0.98 -8.23
N VAL A 214 3.46 1.85 -7.69
CA VAL A 214 3.05 3.19 -7.21
C VAL A 214 2.62 4.12 -8.35
N PHE A 215 3.15 3.94 -9.55
CA PHE A 215 2.69 4.68 -10.74
C PHE A 215 1.24 4.35 -11.06
N TYR A 216 0.87 3.07 -11.01
CA TYR A 216 -0.49 2.61 -11.31
C TYR A 216 -1.50 2.96 -10.22
N LEU A 217 -1.05 3.11 -8.97
CA LEU A 217 -1.86 3.55 -7.84
C LEU A 217 -1.97 5.08 -7.71
N ARG A 218 -1.15 5.84 -8.45
CA ARG A 218 -1.16 7.30 -8.38
C ARG A 218 -2.47 7.87 -8.92
N ALA A 219 -3.07 8.79 -8.15
CA ALA A 219 -4.21 9.59 -8.60
C ALA A 219 -3.73 10.64 -9.61
N MET A 220 -3.80 10.31 -10.90
CA MET A 220 -3.42 11.21 -11.99
C MET A 220 -4.65 11.80 -12.66
N PRO A 221 -4.71 13.11 -12.95
CA PRO A 221 -5.72 13.66 -13.85
C PRO A 221 -5.68 12.90 -15.19
N GLY A 222 -6.80 12.32 -15.61
CA GLY A 222 -6.87 11.51 -16.83
C GLY A 222 -8.06 10.54 -16.87
N PHE A 223 -8.05 9.64 -17.85
CA PHE A 223 -9.15 8.69 -18.07
C PHE A 223 -9.47 7.85 -16.83
N GLY A 224 -10.77 7.78 -16.50
CA GLY A 224 -11.28 7.04 -15.34
C GLY A 224 -11.20 7.77 -14.00
N THR A 225 -10.52 8.93 -13.91
CA THR A 225 -10.47 9.72 -12.67
C THR A 225 -11.68 10.63 -12.50
N LEU A 226 -12.06 10.89 -11.25
CA LEU A 226 -13.12 11.81 -10.89
C LEU A 226 -12.51 13.05 -10.21
N PRO A 227 -13.21 14.19 -10.17
CA PRO A 227 -12.78 15.37 -9.41
C PRO A 227 -12.51 15.06 -7.92
N ASN A 228 -13.19 14.04 -7.37
CA ASN A 228 -13.01 13.59 -5.99
C ASN A 228 -11.89 12.55 -5.79
N SER A 229 -11.22 12.07 -6.85
CA SER A 229 -10.12 11.09 -6.74
C SER A 229 -8.99 11.61 -5.85
N ALA A 230 -8.57 12.86 -6.06
CA ALA A 230 -7.55 13.51 -5.23
C ALA A 230 -7.99 13.64 -3.76
N LYS A 231 -9.27 13.94 -3.50
CA LYS A 231 -9.82 14.00 -2.14
C LYS A 231 -9.78 12.63 -1.46
N ARG A 232 -10.11 11.56 -2.19
CA ARG A 232 -10.13 10.19 -1.67
C ARG A 232 -8.75 9.74 -1.19
N TRP A 233 -7.73 9.89 -2.02
CA TRP A 233 -6.36 9.55 -1.64
C TRP A 233 -5.75 10.54 -0.65
N GLY A 234 -6.10 11.83 -0.78
CA GLY A 234 -5.63 12.88 0.10
C GLY A 234 -6.09 12.73 1.56
N GLN A 235 -7.08 11.89 1.87
CA GLN A 235 -7.52 11.65 3.24
C GLN A 235 -6.62 10.67 4.02
N ILE A 236 -5.67 10.00 3.36
CA ILE A 236 -4.71 9.09 3.99
C ILE A 236 -3.82 9.87 4.96
N LYS A 237 -3.74 9.37 6.19
CA LYS A 237 -2.94 9.91 7.29
C LYS A 237 -1.74 9.03 7.64
N LYS A 238 -1.84 7.73 7.37
CA LYS A 238 -0.79 6.74 7.68
C LYS A 238 -0.40 6.00 6.40
N LEU A 239 0.86 6.08 6.02
CA LEU A 239 1.40 5.43 4.83
C LEU A 239 2.60 4.57 5.20
N ALA A 240 2.57 3.31 4.81
CA ALA A 240 3.70 2.39 4.93
C ALA A 240 4.04 1.77 3.58
N ILE A 241 5.31 1.82 3.17
CA ILE A 241 5.77 1.28 1.89
C ILE A 241 7.00 0.41 2.11
N HIS A 242 6.92 -0.85 1.69
CA HIS A 242 8.07 -1.74 1.51
C HIS A 242 8.24 -1.93 0.01
N MET A 243 9.13 -1.15 -0.59
CA MET A 243 9.34 -1.16 -2.03
C MET A 243 10.52 -2.03 -2.41
N ASP A 244 10.39 -2.87 -3.43
CA ASP A 244 11.52 -3.64 -3.95
C ASP A 244 12.63 -2.69 -4.44
N GLY A 245 13.85 -2.89 -3.95
CA GLY A 245 15.04 -2.14 -4.36
C GLY A 245 15.60 -2.65 -5.70
N TRP A 246 16.33 -1.78 -6.40
CA TRP A 246 17.01 -2.10 -7.66
C TRP A 246 18.38 -1.43 -7.73
N SER A 247 19.21 -1.79 -8.72
CA SER A 247 20.46 -1.09 -8.95
C SER A 247 20.17 0.31 -9.50
N PHE A 248 20.62 1.33 -8.79
CA PHE A 248 20.49 2.73 -9.19
C PHE A 248 21.69 3.22 -10.03
N GLU A 249 22.59 2.30 -10.42
CA GLU A 249 23.82 2.61 -11.15
C GLU A 249 23.58 2.74 -12.67
N SER A 250 22.58 2.03 -13.20
CA SER A 250 22.20 2.18 -14.61
C SER A 250 21.27 3.41 -14.77
N ARG A 251 21.79 4.45 -15.43
CA ARG A 251 21.05 5.72 -15.66
C ARG A 251 19.76 5.55 -16.46
N ASN A 252 19.64 4.48 -17.25
CA ASN A 252 18.51 4.29 -18.15
C ASN A 252 17.35 3.61 -17.41
N GLY A 253 16.39 4.40 -16.94
CA GLY A 253 15.10 3.96 -16.38
C GLY A 253 14.96 4.04 -14.86
N ALA A 254 16.06 3.99 -14.10
CA ALA A 254 16.02 4.05 -12.63
C ALA A 254 15.43 5.37 -12.10
N THR A 255 15.64 6.48 -12.82
CA THR A 255 15.12 7.80 -12.45
C THR A 255 13.61 7.92 -12.62
N ASP A 256 12.98 7.15 -13.51
CA ASP A 256 11.55 7.24 -13.76
C ASP A 256 10.72 6.61 -12.62
N HIS A 257 11.14 5.44 -12.12
CA HIS A 257 10.53 4.86 -10.92
C HIS A 257 10.69 5.75 -9.68
N LEU A 258 11.83 6.42 -9.54
CA LEU A 258 12.03 7.40 -8.46
C LEU A 258 11.11 8.62 -8.60
N ARG A 259 10.90 9.12 -9.83
CA ARG A 259 9.90 10.18 -10.09
C ARG A 259 8.49 9.72 -9.75
N PHE A 260 8.11 8.52 -10.15
CA PHE A 260 6.78 7.98 -9.84
C PHE A 260 6.57 7.86 -8.33
N LEU A 261 7.56 7.38 -7.59
CA LEU A 261 7.53 7.34 -6.13
C LEU A 261 7.42 8.74 -5.52
N HIS A 262 8.21 9.69 -6.03
CA HIS A 262 8.15 11.08 -5.58
C HIS A 262 6.75 11.69 -5.74
N ASP A 263 6.18 11.59 -6.94
CA ASP A 263 4.87 12.14 -7.25
C ASP A 263 3.77 11.42 -6.47
N PHE A 264 3.90 10.11 -6.28
CA PHE A 264 2.99 9.33 -5.44
C PHE A 264 2.98 9.84 -4.00
N LEU A 265 4.15 10.04 -3.39
CA LEU A 265 4.28 10.58 -2.03
C LEU A 265 3.74 12.02 -1.93
N ALA A 266 3.99 12.85 -2.95
CA ALA A 266 3.50 14.22 -3.01
C ALA A 266 1.96 14.30 -2.95
N GLY A 267 1.26 13.29 -3.49
CA GLY A 267 -0.20 13.16 -3.42
C GLY A 267 -0.76 13.10 -1.99
N PHE A 268 0.06 12.70 -1.01
CA PHE A 268 -0.34 12.59 0.41
C PHE A 268 0.14 13.77 1.27
N SER A 269 0.92 14.69 0.69
CA SER A 269 1.66 15.74 1.42
C SER A 269 0.81 16.65 2.32
N ALA A 270 -0.49 16.80 2.02
CA ALA A 270 -1.37 17.66 2.79
C ALA A 270 -1.78 17.09 4.16
N ASN A 271 -2.01 15.77 4.26
CA ASN A 271 -2.64 15.15 5.42
C ASN A 271 -1.82 14.04 6.08
N LEU A 272 -0.71 13.63 5.49
CA LEU A 272 0.09 12.53 6.02
C LEU A 272 0.67 12.90 7.40
N GLU A 273 0.38 12.06 8.40
CA GLU A 273 0.81 12.20 9.79
C GLU A 273 1.90 11.18 10.16
N ARG A 274 1.83 9.96 9.60
CA ARG A 274 2.82 8.89 9.82
C ARG A 274 3.29 8.34 8.48
N LEU A 275 4.60 8.26 8.29
CA LEU A 275 5.22 7.77 7.07
C LEU A 275 6.29 6.75 7.39
N PHE A 276 6.09 5.52 6.96
CA PHE A 276 7.10 4.46 7.00
C PHE A 276 7.54 4.13 5.58
N PHE A 277 8.84 4.10 5.33
CA PHE A 277 9.39 3.67 4.06
C PHE A 277 10.60 2.76 4.26
N ARG A 278 10.62 1.63 3.53
CA ARG A 278 11.75 0.71 3.47
C ARG A 278 12.02 0.26 2.04
N TRP A 279 13.28 0.25 1.64
CA TRP A 279 13.74 -0.52 0.49
C TRP A 279 13.91 -1.99 0.87
N LYS A 280 13.35 -2.90 0.08
CA LYS A 280 13.54 -4.35 0.24
C LYS A 280 14.70 -4.81 -0.64
N GLY A 281 15.65 -5.54 -0.06
CA GLY A 281 16.87 -5.97 -0.76
C GLY A 281 17.89 -4.84 -0.83
N VAL A 282 18.26 -4.41 -2.02
CA VAL A 282 19.29 -3.39 -2.25
C VAL A 282 18.88 -2.05 -1.63
N LYS A 283 19.83 -1.38 -0.96
CA LYS A 283 19.64 -0.03 -0.43
C LYS A 283 19.32 0.96 -1.55
N GLY A 284 18.42 1.90 -1.30
CA GLY A 284 18.05 2.94 -2.27
C GLY A 284 18.17 4.36 -1.74
N PRO A 285 18.00 5.38 -2.60
CA PRO A 285 18.04 6.77 -2.19
C PRO A 285 16.90 7.12 -1.22
N CYS A 286 17.00 8.27 -0.54
CA CYS A 286 15.92 8.75 0.30
C CYS A 286 14.75 9.27 -0.58
N PRO A 287 13.54 8.69 -0.47
CA PRO A 287 12.42 9.09 -1.31
C PRO A 287 11.83 10.46 -0.95
N PHE A 288 12.20 11.02 0.21
CA PHE A 288 11.68 12.29 0.72
C PHE A 288 12.52 13.51 0.33
N THR A 289 13.74 13.27 -0.16
CA THR A 289 14.71 14.30 -0.52
C THR A 289 15.24 14.11 -1.95
N LEU A 290 14.44 13.46 -2.81
CA LEU A 290 14.76 13.23 -4.22
C LEU A 290 15.06 14.51 -5.01
N ASP A 291 14.56 15.67 -4.57
CA ASP A 291 14.89 16.98 -5.14
C ASP A 291 16.38 17.34 -5.04
N SER A 292 17.08 16.73 -4.09
CA SER A 292 18.51 16.94 -3.82
C SER A 292 19.40 15.75 -4.19
N GLU A 293 18.81 14.64 -4.68
CA GLU A 293 19.56 13.43 -4.94
C GLU A 293 20.56 13.60 -6.11
N PRO A 294 21.81 13.16 -5.97
CA PRO A 294 22.83 13.30 -7.01
C PRO A 294 22.45 12.66 -8.35
N ILE A 295 21.64 11.60 -8.33
CA ILE A 295 21.20 10.88 -9.55
C ILE A 295 20.42 11.77 -10.52
N PHE A 296 19.79 12.85 -10.04
CA PHE A 296 19.06 13.83 -10.86
C PHE A 296 19.93 15.03 -11.29
N ARG A 297 21.21 15.11 -10.92
CA ARG A 297 22.08 16.26 -11.28
C ARG A 297 22.41 16.31 -12.77
N THR A 298 22.55 15.15 -13.41
CA THR A 298 22.92 15.00 -14.82
C THR A 298 21.73 14.66 -15.72
N ASP A 299 20.55 14.52 -15.13
CA ASP A 299 19.32 14.29 -15.89
C ASP A 299 18.87 15.62 -16.53
N ARG A 300 18.62 15.58 -17.85
CA ARG A 300 18.17 16.75 -18.63
C ARG A 300 16.68 17.06 -18.40
N ARG A 301 15.93 16.13 -17.81
CA ARG A 301 14.51 16.30 -17.46
C ARG A 301 14.36 17.14 -16.19
N GLU A 302 13.17 17.69 -15.98
CA GLU A 302 12.86 18.43 -14.75
C GLU A 302 13.15 17.60 -13.49
N LYS A 303 13.80 18.23 -12.52
CA LYS A 303 14.10 17.63 -11.22
C LYS A 303 12.82 17.51 -10.38
N PRO A 304 12.71 16.47 -9.54
CA PRO A 304 11.61 16.36 -8.58
C PRO A 304 11.48 17.65 -7.76
N LYS A 305 10.24 18.14 -7.60
CA LYS A 305 10.00 19.35 -6.82
C LYS A 305 10.14 19.05 -5.34
N ARG A 306 10.57 20.03 -4.56
CA ARG A 306 10.68 19.84 -3.11
C ARG A 306 9.30 19.62 -2.48
N THR A 307 9.08 18.44 -1.90
CA THR A 307 7.83 18.11 -1.21
C THR A 307 7.92 18.44 0.29
N ARG A 308 6.84 19.00 0.84
CA ARG A 308 6.68 19.31 2.27
C ARG A 308 5.42 18.64 2.80
N PHE A 309 5.58 17.78 3.80
CA PHE A 309 4.47 17.12 4.46
C PHE A 309 3.93 18.00 5.59
N LYS A 310 2.78 18.63 5.37
CA LYS A 310 2.26 19.70 6.22
C LYS A 310 1.86 19.25 7.63
N ARG A 311 1.63 17.94 7.84
CA ARG A 311 1.10 17.38 9.10
C ARG A 311 1.93 16.19 9.61
N LEU A 312 3.13 15.98 9.07
CA LEU A 312 3.95 14.82 9.41
C LEU A 312 4.43 14.91 10.85
N LYS A 313 4.09 13.90 11.65
CA LYS A 313 4.43 13.76 13.07
C LYS A 313 5.48 12.67 13.30
N GLN A 314 5.37 11.55 12.57
CA GLN A 314 6.26 10.41 12.71
C GLN A 314 6.78 9.99 11.33
N MET A 315 8.08 9.71 11.24
CA MET A 315 8.72 9.28 9.99
C MET A 315 9.76 8.19 10.27
N GLU A 316 9.69 7.08 9.53
CA GLU A 316 10.69 6.02 9.60
C GLU A 316 11.23 5.75 8.19
N LEU A 317 12.55 5.79 8.06
CA LEU A 317 13.27 5.51 6.82
C LEU A 317 14.28 4.39 7.04
N LYS A 318 14.07 3.26 6.35
CA LYS A 318 14.90 2.06 6.52
C LYS A 318 15.54 1.62 5.20
N ASN A 319 16.75 1.08 5.32
CA ASN A 319 17.54 0.54 4.21
C ASN A 319 17.82 1.60 3.10
N SER A 320 18.18 2.82 3.50
CA SER A 320 18.40 3.95 2.57
C SER A 320 19.82 4.51 2.60
N VAL A 321 20.20 5.18 1.52
CA VAL A 321 21.46 5.93 1.38
C VAL A 321 21.15 7.40 1.13
N LEU A 322 21.73 8.31 1.91
CA LEU A 322 21.50 9.75 1.84
C LEU A 322 22.68 10.56 2.39
N ASP A 323 22.79 11.83 2.04
CA ASP A 323 23.79 12.75 2.60
C ASP A 323 23.31 13.33 3.93
N ALA A 324 24.23 13.66 4.85
CA ALA A 324 23.90 14.30 6.12
C ALA A 324 23.08 15.59 5.93
N SER A 325 23.41 16.37 4.89
CA SER A 325 22.68 17.59 4.52
C SER A 325 21.20 17.35 4.13
N GLN A 326 20.87 16.17 3.60
CA GLN A 326 19.49 15.81 3.26
C GLN A 326 18.66 15.59 4.53
N ILE A 327 19.22 14.91 5.53
CA ILE A 327 18.59 14.69 6.83
C ILE A 327 18.34 16.02 7.53
N ASP A 328 19.39 16.84 7.64
CA ASP A 328 19.33 18.14 8.30
C ASP A 328 18.27 19.05 7.64
N SER A 329 18.26 19.13 6.31
CA SER A 329 17.27 19.89 5.52
C SER A 329 15.85 19.36 5.73
N PHE A 330 15.67 18.04 5.80
CA PHE A 330 14.38 17.42 6.02
C PHE A 330 13.82 17.73 7.41
N ILE A 331 14.63 17.58 8.46
CA ILE A 331 14.24 17.86 9.85
C ILE A 331 13.89 19.34 10.00
N ARG A 332 14.76 20.25 9.53
CA ARG A 332 14.51 21.71 9.58
C ARG A 332 13.18 22.09 8.91
N ARG A 333 12.87 21.48 7.76
CA ARG A 333 11.65 21.75 6.98
C ARG A 333 10.37 21.33 7.71
N HIS A 334 10.44 20.27 8.49
CA HIS A 334 9.31 19.67 9.20
C HIS A 334 9.33 19.92 10.71
N ARG A 335 10.26 20.74 11.21
CA ARG A 335 10.49 21.02 12.64
C ARG A 335 9.26 21.35 13.49
N ARG A 336 8.22 21.93 12.88
CA ARG A 336 7.00 22.37 13.59
C ARG A 336 6.02 21.23 13.81
N THR A 337 6.14 20.14 13.06
CA THR A 337 5.17 19.05 13.03
C THR A 337 5.81 17.71 13.39
N LEU A 338 7.04 17.47 12.93
CA LEU A 338 7.78 16.24 13.14
C LEU A 338 8.17 16.12 14.63
N ARG A 339 7.74 15.02 15.25
CA ARG A 339 7.97 14.71 16.67
C ARG A 339 8.93 13.54 16.83
N GLU A 340 8.76 12.52 16.01
CA GLU A 340 9.55 11.29 16.03
C GLU A 340 10.09 11.03 14.63
N PHE A 341 11.34 10.61 14.56
CA PHE A 341 11.95 10.15 13.32
C PHE A 341 12.91 8.98 13.60
N ASP A 342 12.99 8.03 12.69
CA ASP A 342 13.89 6.87 12.75
C ASP A 342 14.70 6.77 11.45
N PHE A 343 16.02 6.74 11.58
CA PHE A 343 16.97 6.51 10.50
C PHE A 343 17.96 5.37 10.81
N SER A 344 17.64 4.49 11.78
CA SER A 344 18.51 3.41 12.28
C SER A 344 19.10 2.51 11.19
N GLU A 345 18.33 2.19 10.14
CA GLU A 345 18.80 1.38 9.00
C GLU A 345 19.24 2.23 7.79
N ALA A 346 19.54 3.53 7.97
CA ALA A 346 20.04 4.41 6.93
C ALA A 346 21.57 4.55 7.00
N SER A 347 22.22 4.72 5.86
CA SER A 347 23.66 4.96 5.77
C SER A 347 23.96 6.29 5.10
N LEU A 348 24.93 7.02 5.64
CA LEU A 348 25.37 8.29 5.09
C LEU A 348 26.29 8.06 3.89
N ARG A 349 25.97 8.72 2.77
CA ARG A 349 26.85 8.79 1.59
C ARG A 349 27.95 9.82 1.78
N SER A 350 27.64 10.92 2.47
CA SER A 350 28.57 12.00 2.80
C SER A 350 28.17 12.71 4.09
N GLY A 351 29.18 13.25 4.79
CA GLY A 351 29.04 13.92 6.09
C GLY A 351 28.93 12.94 7.27
N THR A 352 28.75 13.49 8.47
CA THR A 352 28.61 12.72 9.72
C THR A 352 27.19 12.79 10.27
N TRP A 353 26.85 11.91 11.21
CA TRP A 353 25.56 11.96 11.92
C TRP A 353 25.44 13.22 12.80
N ASP A 354 26.56 13.73 13.30
CA ASP A 354 26.59 15.01 14.01
C ASP A 354 26.21 16.16 13.06
N ASP A 355 26.71 16.17 11.82
CA ASP A 355 26.29 17.15 10.80
C ASP A 355 24.80 17.03 10.46
N ALA A 356 24.30 15.80 10.36
CA ALA A 356 22.90 15.50 10.03
C ALA A 356 21.92 15.99 11.10
N LEU A 357 22.35 15.99 12.37
CA LEU A 357 21.52 16.28 13.54
C LEU A 357 21.91 17.60 14.23
N ALA A 358 22.90 18.34 13.69
CA ALA A 358 23.42 19.59 14.22
C ALA A 358 22.31 20.62 14.51
N TYR A 359 21.23 20.62 13.73
CA TYR A 359 20.09 21.50 13.98
C TYR A 359 19.45 21.28 15.37
N LEU A 360 19.33 20.02 15.80
CA LEU A 360 18.70 19.66 17.06
C LEU A 360 19.58 20.07 18.24
N SER A 361 20.89 19.86 18.16
CA SER A 361 21.84 20.33 19.18
C SER A 361 21.82 21.85 19.30
N ARG A 362 21.73 22.59 18.18
CA ARG A 362 21.61 24.06 18.18
C ARG A 362 20.29 24.56 18.78
N MET A 363 19.18 23.85 18.58
CA MET A 363 17.87 24.23 19.13
C MET A 363 17.72 23.90 20.62
N SER A 364 18.30 22.79 21.07
CA SER A 364 18.18 22.29 22.43
C SER A 364 19.14 22.99 23.41
N GLY A 365 20.14 23.73 22.91
CA GLY A 365 21.20 24.35 23.72
C GLY A 365 22.03 23.35 24.54
N SER A 366 21.79 22.06 24.33
CA SER A 366 22.35 20.90 25.06
C SER A 366 22.03 19.63 24.27
N ASP A 367 22.85 18.60 24.42
CA ASP A 367 22.66 17.29 23.77
C ASP A 367 21.55 16.42 24.41
N ASN A 368 20.66 17.02 25.21
CA ASN A 368 19.59 16.32 25.91
C ASN A 368 18.59 15.63 24.98
N TRP A 369 18.45 16.08 23.73
CA TRP A 369 17.62 15.40 22.72
C TRP A 369 18.13 14.00 22.37
N LYS A 370 19.43 13.70 22.57
CA LYS A 370 20.04 12.38 22.36
C LYS A 370 19.51 11.31 23.32
N LYS A 371 18.91 11.69 24.46
CA LYS A 371 18.41 10.74 25.48
C LYS A 371 17.02 10.15 25.17
N ASN A 372 16.25 10.80 24.30
CA ASN A 372 14.87 10.41 23.99
C ASN A 372 14.73 9.68 22.64
N GLN A 373 15.85 9.27 22.01
CA GLN A 373 15.83 8.56 20.73
C GLN A 373 16.64 7.27 20.80
N VAL A 374 16.09 6.19 20.24
CA VAL A 374 16.82 4.96 19.93
C VAL A 374 17.60 5.23 18.63
N ILE A 375 18.73 5.93 18.74
CA ILE A 375 19.72 5.98 17.66
C ILE A 375 20.80 4.99 18.05
N GLU A 376 20.72 3.76 17.53
CA GLU A 376 21.89 2.91 17.48
C GLU A 376 22.83 3.49 16.41
N VAL A 377 23.80 4.27 16.86
CA VAL A 377 24.93 4.70 16.03
C VAL A 377 25.78 3.45 15.80
N PRO A 378 25.96 2.94 14.56
CA PRO A 378 26.86 1.82 14.33
C PRO A 378 28.29 2.32 14.49
N THR A 379 28.88 2.12 15.66
CA THR A 379 30.31 2.31 15.86
C THR A 379 31.06 1.07 15.40
N THR A 380 31.77 1.22 14.27
CA THR A 380 32.97 0.48 13.81
C THR A 380 32.76 -0.97 13.28
N PRO A 381 33.79 -1.61 12.69
CA PRO A 381 33.79 -1.99 11.27
C PRO A 381 33.59 -3.50 11.05
N ILE A 382 33.37 -3.85 9.78
CA ILE A 382 33.18 -5.20 9.27
C ILE A 382 34.30 -6.15 9.71
N SER A 383 33.95 -7.23 10.44
CA SER A 383 34.61 -8.54 10.34
C SER A 383 33.74 -9.69 10.84
N ASP A 384 33.53 -10.66 9.94
CA ASP A 384 33.35 -12.10 10.11
C ASP A 384 32.30 -12.71 11.07
N GLY A 385 31.26 -13.27 10.43
CA GLY A 385 30.98 -14.71 10.43
C GLY A 385 30.72 -15.40 11.76
N ARG A 386 29.43 -15.56 12.13
CA ARG A 386 28.88 -16.70 12.88
C ARG A 386 27.33 -16.75 12.78
N PRO A 387 26.68 -17.90 13.05
CA PRO A 387 25.40 -18.26 12.47
C PRO A 387 24.20 -17.61 13.18
N MET A 388 23.14 -17.33 12.39
CA MET A 388 21.85 -16.80 12.82
C MET A 388 21.20 -17.69 13.89
N GLY A 389 21.26 -17.25 15.14
CA GLY A 389 20.34 -17.64 16.20
C GLY A 389 19.07 -16.78 16.12
N GLU A 390 17.95 -17.35 16.55
CA GLU A 390 16.61 -16.75 16.57
C GLU A 390 16.58 -15.42 17.33
N GLU A 391 16.72 -14.30 16.62
CA GLU A 391 16.45 -12.96 17.13
C GLU A 391 15.05 -12.51 16.70
N LEU A 392 14.31 -11.94 17.65
CA LEU A 392 12.93 -11.46 17.50
C LEU A 392 12.83 -10.39 16.40
N TYR A 393 12.39 -10.81 15.21
CA TYR A 393 12.22 -9.94 14.05
C TYR A 393 11.02 -8.97 14.19
N PHE A 394 11.29 -7.70 13.85
CA PHE A 394 10.30 -6.65 13.60
C PHE A 394 9.41 -7.06 12.42
N GLY A 395 8.13 -7.37 12.67
CA GLY A 395 7.21 -7.98 11.69
C GLY A 395 6.42 -9.17 12.23
N SER A 396 6.71 -9.62 13.46
CA SER A 396 5.89 -10.63 14.14
C SER A 396 4.45 -10.14 14.36
N PRO A 397 3.46 -11.05 14.41
CA PRO A 397 2.07 -10.71 14.72
C PRO A 397 1.89 -9.95 16.05
N GLN A 398 2.83 -10.13 17.00
CA GLN A 398 2.86 -9.44 18.29
C GLN A 398 3.31 -7.97 18.15
N HIS A 399 4.32 -7.69 17.32
CA HIS A 399 4.77 -6.32 17.06
C HIS A 399 3.72 -5.50 16.29
N MET A 400 3.04 -6.12 15.32
CA MET A 400 1.89 -5.49 14.65
C MET A 400 0.72 -5.28 15.60
N LYS A 401 0.48 -6.20 16.56
CA LYS A 401 -0.52 -5.99 17.63
C LYS A 401 -0.17 -4.78 18.48
N GLU A 402 1.10 -4.58 18.82
CA GLU A 402 1.56 -3.48 19.68
C GLU A 402 1.53 -2.10 18.99
N PHE A 403 1.94 -2.02 17.72
CA PHE A 403 1.78 -0.82 16.89
C PHE A 403 0.30 -0.40 16.70
N LEU A 404 -0.59 -1.39 16.61
CA LEU A 404 -2.04 -1.16 16.54
C LEU A 404 -2.64 -0.82 17.92
N ARG A 405 -2.17 -1.45 19.01
CA ARG A 405 -2.63 -1.18 20.40
C ARG A 405 -2.31 0.26 20.83
N ASN A 406 -1.12 0.74 20.48
CA ASN A 406 -0.69 2.13 20.75
C ASN A 406 -1.31 3.16 19.79
N SER A 407 -2.10 2.71 18.81
CA SER A 407 -2.89 3.59 17.94
C SER A 407 -4.34 3.79 18.43
N VAL A 408 -4.77 3.10 19.49
CA VAL A 408 -6.15 3.15 20.04
C VAL A 408 -6.25 3.92 21.36
N TYR A 409 -5.13 4.26 22.01
CA TYR A 409 -5.13 5.17 23.16
C TYR A 409 -4.52 6.51 22.81
N VAL A 410 -5.37 7.43 22.36
CA VAL A 410 -5.19 8.87 22.57
C VAL A 410 -6.42 9.32 23.35
N LYS A 411 -6.20 9.85 24.56
CA LYS A 411 -7.21 10.50 25.39
C LYS A 411 -8.00 11.55 24.60
#